data_AF-A0A7J9SB21-F1
#
_entry.id   AF-A0A7J9SB21-F1
#
_cell.length_a   1.000
_cell.length_b   1.000
_cell.length_c   1.000
_cell.angle_alpha   90.00
_cell.angle_beta   90.00
_cell.angle_gamma   90.00
#
_symmetry.space_group_name_H-M   'P 1'
#
loop_
_entity.id
_entity.type
_entity.pdbx_description
1 polymer ?
#
loop_
_entity_poly.entity_id
_entity_poly.type
_entity_poly.pdbx_seq_one_letter_code
_entity_poly.pdbx_strand_id
1 'polypeptide(L)'
;MGNYAEETINTYFSSEISSGKIEFKHLNLEVPENKEIVSKYGATGSSIWIGTYTTDGDFYAEENVNLWYKLNNKEDYEDYLKQLLEKRLSGDMG
;
A
#
# COMPACT_ATOMS: atom_id res chain seq x y z
N MET A 1 3.96 5.57 -11.45
CA MET A 1 3.88 5.71 -9.97
C MET A 1 3.77 4.33 -9.33
N GLY A 2 2.81 3.48 -9.74
CA GLY A 2 2.77 2.09 -9.26
C GLY A 2 4.07 1.31 -9.43
N ASN A 3 4.85 1.57 -10.50
CA ASN A 3 6.11 0.89 -10.75
C ASN A 3 7.14 0.99 -9.61
N TYR A 4 7.24 2.13 -8.90
CA TYR A 4 8.18 2.23 -7.77
C TYR A 4 7.65 1.48 -6.56
N ALA A 5 6.35 1.57 -6.24
CA ALA A 5 5.76 0.77 -5.18
C ALA A 5 5.93 -0.72 -5.42
N GLU A 6 5.64 -1.17 -6.64
CA GLU A 6 5.79 -2.57 -7.07
C GLU A 6 7.25 -3.02 -6.93
N GLU A 7 8.20 -2.20 -7.38
CA GLU A 7 9.63 -2.50 -7.25
C GLU A 7 10.07 -2.59 -5.79
N THR A 8 9.68 -1.64 -4.93
CA THR A 8 9.99 -1.66 -3.49
C THR A 8 9.42 -2.91 -2.83
N ILE A 9 8.15 -3.21 -3.07
CA ILE A 9 7.45 -4.33 -2.44
C ILE A 9 8.06 -5.66 -2.86
N ASN A 10 8.32 -5.85 -4.15
CA ASN A 10 8.96 -7.06 -4.64
C ASN A 10 10.41 -7.22 -4.15
N THR A 11 11.13 -6.11 -3.96
CA THR A 11 12.53 -6.14 -3.50
C THR A 11 12.65 -6.47 -2.02
N TYR A 12 11.86 -5.83 -1.16
CA TYR A 12 12.04 -5.91 0.29
C TYR A 12 11.05 -6.84 1.00
N PHE A 13 9.91 -7.16 0.38
CA PHE A 13 8.81 -7.88 1.04
C PHE A 13 8.36 -9.13 0.28
N SER A 14 9.23 -9.70 -0.56
CA SER A 14 8.91 -10.92 -1.32
C SER A 14 8.49 -12.10 -0.44
N SER A 15 9.04 -12.23 0.77
CA SER A 15 8.63 -13.22 1.78
C SER A 15 7.22 -12.98 2.30
N GLU A 16 6.87 -11.73 2.58
CA GLU A 16 5.57 -11.32 3.10
C GLU A 16 4.49 -11.48 2.02
N ILE A 17 4.82 -11.20 0.76
CA ILE A 17 3.96 -11.51 -0.39
C ILE A 17 3.75 -13.01 -0.51
N SER A 18 4.84 -13.79 -0.49
CA SER A 18 4.77 -15.26 -0.66
C SER A 18 4.01 -15.94 0.48
N SER A 19 4.05 -15.36 1.69
CA SER A 19 3.30 -15.85 2.85
C SER A 19 1.87 -15.30 2.96
N GLY A 20 1.48 -14.38 2.06
CA GLY A 20 0.15 -13.76 2.06
C GLY A 20 -0.05 -12.69 3.12
N LYS A 21 1.01 -12.22 3.78
CA LYS A 21 0.96 -11.10 4.74
C LYS A 21 0.80 -9.75 4.05
N ILE A 22 1.32 -9.61 2.83
CA ILE A 22 1.12 -8.44 1.98
C ILE A 22 0.46 -8.88 0.68
N GLU A 23 -0.56 -8.14 0.26
CA GLU A 23 -1.12 -8.21 -1.08
C GLU A 23 -0.96 -6.86 -1.77
N PHE A 24 -0.31 -6.86 -2.95
CA PHE A 24 -0.15 -5.66 -3.76
C PHE A 24 -1.01 -5.75 -5.02
N LYS A 25 -1.80 -4.69 -5.29
CA LYS A 25 -2.76 -4.65 -6.39
C LYS A 25 -2.72 -3.31 -7.10
N HIS A 26 -2.76 -3.36 -8.43
CA HIS A 26 -3.08 -2.22 -9.27
C HIS A 26 -4.56 -2.26 -9.62
N LEU A 27 -5.32 -1.27 -9.14
CA LEU A 27 -6.76 -1.20 -9.34
C LEU A 27 -7.09 -0.12 -10.37
N ASN A 28 -7.86 -0.49 -11.39
CA ASN A 28 -8.53 0.48 -12.25
C ASN A 28 -9.84 0.89 -11.58
N LEU A 29 -10.05 2.20 -11.36
CA LEU A 29 -11.25 2.72 -10.70
C LEU A 29 -12.51 2.64 -11.60
N GLU A 30 -12.32 2.51 -12.91
CA GLU A 30 -13.41 2.56 -13.89
C GLU A 30 -14.09 1.21 -14.10
N VAL A 31 -13.45 0.10 -13.69
CA VAL A 31 -13.98 -1.24 -13.91
C VAL A 31 -14.93 -1.65 -12.78
N PRO A 32 -16.15 -2.14 -13.09
CA PRO A 32 -17.15 -2.51 -12.09
C PRO A 32 -16.67 -3.53 -11.06
N GLU A 33 -15.80 -4.45 -11.47
CA GLU A 33 -15.23 -5.51 -10.64
C GLU A 33 -14.43 -4.96 -9.45
N ASN A 34 -13.88 -3.75 -9.59
CA ASN A 34 -13.11 -3.10 -8.55
C ASN A 34 -13.95 -2.20 -7.64
N LYS A 35 -15.25 -2.00 -7.91
CA LYS A 35 -16.07 -1.04 -7.16
C LYS A 35 -16.10 -1.29 -5.66
N GLU A 36 -16.16 -2.56 -5.26
CA GLU A 36 -16.20 -2.92 -3.84
C GLU A 36 -14.90 -2.55 -3.13
N ILE A 37 -13.75 -2.95 -3.70
CA ILE A 37 -12.44 -2.62 -3.14
C ILE A 37 -12.19 -1.11 -3.19
N VAL A 38 -12.53 -0.43 -4.29
CA VAL A 38 -12.40 1.02 -4.42
C VAL A 38 -13.24 1.74 -3.36
N SER A 39 -14.48 1.33 -3.16
CA SER A 39 -15.35 1.91 -2.12
C SER A 39 -14.84 1.63 -0.72
N LYS A 40 -14.30 0.43 -0.47
CA LYS A 40 -13.73 0.05 0.83
C LYS A 40 -12.54 0.93 1.22
N TYR A 41 -11.73 1.31 0.23
CA TYR A 41 -10.59 2.19 0.43
C TYR A 41 -10.95 3.67 0.26
N GLY A 42 -12.10 4.03 -0.29
CA GLY A 42 -12.49 5.44 -0.50
C GLY A 42 -11.73 6.15 -1.62
N ALA A 43 -11.11 5.41 -2.55
CA ALA A 43 -10.31 6.00 -3.62
C ALA A 43 -11.19 6.68 -4.68
N THR A 44 -11.00 7.99 -4.89
CA THR A 44 -11.76 8.78 -5.89
C THR A 44 -10.95 9.18 -7.12
N GLY A 45 -9.67 8.83 -7.16
CA GLY A 45 -8.74 9.17 -8.24
C GLY A 45 -7.38 8.50 -8.04
N SER A 46 -6.39 8.90 -8.84
CA SER A 46 -5.01 8.42 -8.69
C SER A 46 -4.52 8.66 -7.26
N SER A 47 -4.35 7.57 -6.51
CA SER A 47 -4.03 7.57 -5.08
C SER A 47 -3.28 6.28 -4.74
N ILE A 48 -2.48 6.33 -3.67
CA ILE A 48 -1.84 5.13 -3.10
C ILE A 48 -2.50 4.91 -1.75
N TRP A 49 -3.02 3.72 -1.55
CA TRP A 49 -3.68 3.35 -0.31
C TRP A 49 -2.99 2.17 0.35
N ILE A 50 -2.98 2.17 1.68
CA ILE A 50 -2.52 1.05 2.50
C ILE A 50 -3.70 0.57 3.32
N GLY A 51 -3.98 -0.72 3.24
CA GLY A 51 -5.03 -1.38 4.01
C GLY A 51 -4.37 -2.33 4.99
N THR A 52 -4.67 -2.19 6.27
CA THR A 52 -4.14 -3.03 7.34
C THR A 52 -5.28 -3.75 8.03
N TYR A 53 -5.19 -5.08 8.14
CA TYR A 53 -6.06 -5.86 9.02
C TYR A 53 -5.37 -6.06 10.35
N THR A 54 -6.05 -5.75 11.44
CA THR A 54 -5.54 -5.97 12.80
C THR A 54 -5.77 -7.40 13.24
N THR A 55 -5.11 -7.81 14.33
CA THR A 55 -5.34 -9.11 14.95
C THR A 55 -6.78 -9.30 15.44
N ASP A 56 -7.49 -8.22 15.71
CA ASP A 56 -8.88 -8.21 16.15
C ASP A 56 -9.87 -8.31 14.98
N GLY A 57 -9.37 -8.30 13.73
CA GLY A 57 -10.16 -8.41 12.50
C GLY A 57 -10.61 -7.06 11.93
N ASP A 58 -10.28 -5.95 12.58
CA ASP A 58 -10.61 -4.62 12.10
C ASP A 58 -9.78 -4.24 10.88
N PHE A 59 -10.38 -3.49 9.96
CA PHE A 59 -9.73 -3.01 8.74
C PHE A 59 -9.54 -1.49 8.80
N TYR A 60 -8.30 -1.06 8.57
CA TYR A 60 -7.93 0.34 8.47
C TYR A 60 -7.39 0.63 7.07
N ALA A 61 -8.00 1.60 6.39
CA ALA A 61 -7.48 2.15 5.15
C ALA A 61 -6.91 3.54 5.41
N GLU A 62 -5.70 3.79 4.92
CA GLU A 62 -5.07 5.10 4.93
C GLU A 62 -4.60 5.47 3.53
N GLU A 63 -4.88 6.69 3.10
CA GLU A 63 -4.30 7.24 1.88
C GLU A 63 -2.88 7.69 2.19
N ASN A 64 -1.91 7.16 1.45
CA ASN A 64 -0.54 7.58 1.58
C ASN A 64 -0.25 8.80 0.69
N VAL A 65 -0.55 9.98 1.22
CA VAL A 65 -0.28 11.24 0.53
C VAL A 65 1.21 11.62 0.53
N ASN A 66 2.00 11.08 1.45
CA ASN A 66 3.40 11.46 1.62
C ASN A 66 4.31 10.91 0.52
N LEU A 67 3.94 9.78 -0.08
CA LEU A 67 4.66 9.20 -1.23
C LEU A 67 4.68 10.16 -2.44
N TRP A 68 3.67 11.02 -2.59
CA TRP A 68 3.61 12.00 -3.68
C TRP A 68 4.80 12.97 -3.67
N TYR A 69 5.22 13.41 -2.50
CA TYR A 69 6.33 14.35 -2.35
C TYR A 69 7.70 13.71 -2.60
N LYS A 70 7.76 12.37 -2.64
CA LYS A 70 9.00 11.60 -2.76
C LYS A 70 9.24 11.08 -4.18
N LEU A 71 8.34 11.35 -5.13
CA LEU A 71 8.48 10.88 -6.52
C LEU A 71 9.73 11.40 -7.24
N ASN A 72 10.30 12.52 -6.79
CA ASN A 72 11.52 13.08 -7.38
C ASN A 72 12.81 12.40 -6.87
N ASN A 73 12.75 11.58 -5.82
CA ASN A 73 13.89 10.83 -5.30
C ASN A 73 13.46 9.38 -4.99
N LYS A 74 13.89 8.46 -5.86
CA LYS A 74 13.56 7.03 -5.76
C LYS A 74 14.00 6.43 -4.42
N GLU A 75 15.19 6.77 -3.92
CA GLU A 75 15.72 6.23 -2.66
C GLU A 75 14.84 6.67 -1.47
N ASP A 76 14.48 7.96 -1.40
CA ASP A 76 13.58 8.48 -0.35
C ASP A 76 12.18 7.86 -0.42
N TYR A 77 11.71 7.51 -1.62
CA TYR A 77 10.43 6.84 -1.84
C TYR A 77 10.48 5.40 -1.31
N GLU A 78 11.50 4.64 -1.71
CA GLU A 78 11.69 3.24 -1.33
C GLU A 78 11.86 3.10 0.18
N ASP A 79 12.73 3.91 0.78
CA ASP A 79 12.97 3.89 2.22
C ASP A 79 11.72 4.25 3.02
N TYR A 80 10.96 5.25 2.58
CA TYR A 80 9.73 5.63 3.26
C TYR A 80 8.65 4.55 3.17
N LEU A 81 8.42 4.00 1.97
CA LEU A 81 7.43 2.93 1.79
C LEU A 81 7.82 1.69 2.60
N LYS A 82 9.11 1.33 2.59
CA LYS A 82 9.63 0.22 3.37
C LYS A 82 9.38 0.41 4.86
N GLN A 83 9.82 1.53 5.45
CA GLN A 83 9.64 1.80 6.87
C GLN A 83 8.18 1.79 7.29
N LEU A 84 7.29 2.32 6.43
CA LEU A 84 5.87 2.32 6.70
C LEU A 84 5.29 0.89 6.73
N LEU A 85 5.62 0.06 5.73
CA LEU A 85 5.15 -1.31 5.69
C LEU A 85 5.70 -2.14 6.86
N GLU A 86 6.97 -1.95 7.24
CA GLU A 86 7.58 -2.59 8.42
C GLU A 86 6.83 -2.22 9.71
N LYS A 87 6.45 -0.96 9.88
CA LYS A 87 5.62 -0.53 11.01
C LYS A 87 4.28 -1.25 11.03
N ARG A 88 3.54 -1.24 9.91
CA ARG A 88 2.23 -1.91 9.83
C ARG A 88 2.31 -3.41 10.07
N LEU A 89 3.34 -4.09 9.54
CA LEU A 89 3.60 -5.51 9.80
C LEU A 89 3.92 -5.81 11.27
N SER A 90 4.55 -4.87 11.98
CA SER A 90 4.83 -4.99 13.41
C SER A 90 3.62 -4.70 14.31
N GLY A 91 2.51 -4.23 13.71
CA GLY A 91 1.31 -3.76 14.42
C GLY A 91 1.41 -2.31 14.90
N ASP A 92 2.45 -1.58 14.51
CA ASP A 92 2.59 -0.15 14.78
C ASP A 92 1.76 0.67 13.78
N MET A 93 0.68 1.26 14.28
CA MET A 93 -0.24 2.11 13.52
C MET A 93 0.07 3.62 13.64
N GLY A 94 1.17 3.98 14.33
CA GLY A 94 1.72 5.35 14.39
C GLY A 94 2.72 5.61 13.27
#